data_AF-A0A1E4LKL2-F1
#
_entry.id   AF-A0A1E4LKL2-F1
#
_cell.length_a   1.000
_cell.length_b   1.000
_cell.length_c   1.000
_cell.angle_alpha   90.00
_cell.angle_beta   90.00
_cell.angle_gamma   90.00
#
_symmetry.space_group_name_H-M   'P 1'
#
loop_
_entity.id
_entity.type
_entity.pdbx_description
1 polymer ?
#
loop_
_entity_poly.entity_id
_entity_poly.type
_entity_poly.pdbx_seq_one_letter_code
_entity_poly.pdbx_strand_id
1 'polypeptide(L)'
;MKKSNYLIVDKRILPDYYEKVLAARELLRTGAVREVSEAARRTGISRSTYYKYKDYLFMPNEATECGKAVFSMVLTHEPGILSQLINTVAELNGNILTITQNLPIDGKASVLLTLDTSGMSLSPQELAERFSALRGTGGVKLLAIE
;
A
#
# COMPACT_ATOMS: atom_id res chain seq x y z
N MET A 1 -13.56 -19.88 13.23
CA MET A 1 -12.96 -19.58 11.91
C MET A 1 -13.30 -20.71 10.95
N LYS A 2 -14.01 -20.46 9.84
CA LYS A 2 -14.29 -21.48 8.81
C LYS A 2 -12.96 -21.97 8.23
N LYS A 3 -12.78 -23.28 8.06
CA LYS A 3 -11.62 -23.86 7.37
C LYS A 3 -11.46 -23.19 6.01
N SER A 4 -10.42 -22.39 5.86
CA SER A 4 -10.06 -21.71 4.63
C SER A 4 -9.69 -22.76 3.59
N ASN A 5 -10.37 -22.82 2.44
CA ASN A 5 -10.11 -23.78 1.35
C ASN A 5 -8.83 -23.44 0.55
N TYR A 6 -7.80 -22.92 1.21
CA TYR A 6 -6.58 -22.42 0.58
C TYR A 6 -5.39 -23.29 0.98
N LEU A 7 -4.51 -23.54 0.01
CA LEU A 7 -3.24 -24.21 0.21
C LEU A 7 -2.11 -23.22 -0.12
N ILE A 8 -1.11 -23.15 0.76
CA ILE A 8 0.15 -22.47 0.47
C ILE A 8 1.08 -23.51 -0.13
N VAL A 9 1.58 -23.23 -1.33
CA VAL A 9 2.41 -24.15 -2.10
C VAL A 9 3.66 -23.43 -2.60
N ASP A 10 4.77 -24.15 -2.62
CA ASP A 10 6.02 -23.62 -3.17
C ASP A 10 5.88 -23.42 -4.68
N LYS A 11 6.32 -22.26 -5.18
CA LYS A 11 6.21 -21.91 -6.59
C LYS A 11 6.87 -22.96 -7.51
N ARG A 12 7.93 -23.64 -7.05
CA ARG A 12 8.68 -24.64 -7.84
C ARG A 12 7.87 -25.87 -8.22
N ILE A 13 6.80 -26.17 -7.49
CA ILE A 13 5.92 -27.31 -7.79
C ILE A 13 4.73 -26.93 -8.69
N LEU A 14 4.57 -25.64 -8.98
CA LEU A 14 3.46 -25.15 -9.78
C LEU A 14 3.76 -25.30 -11.28
N PRO A 15 2.74 -25.59 -12.11
CA PRO A 15 2.89 -25.50 -13.55
C PRO A 15 3.25 -24.08 -14.01
N ASP A 16 4.09 -23.98 -15.03
CA ASP A 16 4.58 -22.73 -15.62
C ASP A 16 3.45 -21.79 -16.09
N TYR A 17 2.32 -22.36 -16.52
CA TYR A 17 1.19 -21.60 -17.02
C TYR A 17 0.45 -20.80 -15.94
N TYR A 18 0.63 -21.10 -14.65
CA TYR A 18 0.07 -20.27 -13.57
C TYR A 18 0.70 -18.88 -13.54
N GLU A 19 2.01 -18.77 -13.76
CA GLU A 19 2.69 -17.47 -13.88
C GLU A 19 2.16 -16.67 -15.08
N LYS A 20 1.92 -17.37 -16.20
CA LYS A 20 1.40 -16.76 -17.42
C LYS A 20 -0.04 -16.24 -17.25
N VAL A 21 -0.85 -16.90 -16.41
CA VAL A 21 -2.19 -16.42 -16.04
C VAL A 21 -2.10 -15.13 -15.22
N LEU A 22 -1.19 -15.09 -14.23
CA LEU A 22 -0.96 -13.90 -13.41
C LEU A 22 -0.45 -12.72 -14.26
N ALA A 23 0.50 -12.98 -15.16
CA ALA A 23 0.98 -11.97 -16.12
C ALA A 23 -0.13 -11.44 -17.04
N ALA A 24 -1.03 -12.32 -17.51
CA ALA A 24 -2.15 -11.90 -18.37
C ALA A 24 -3.13 -11.00 -17.60
N ARG A 25 -3.38 -11.32 -16.33
CA ARG A 25 -4.22 -10.51 -15.44
C ARG A 25 -3.61 -9.13 -15.23
N GLU A 26 -2.30 -9.06 -15.02
CA GLU A 26 -1.60 -7.80 -14.81
C GLU A 26 -1.64 -6.88 -16.05
N LEU A 27 -1.49 -7.44 -17.26
CA LEU A 27 -1.62 -6.68 -18.51
C LEU A 27 -3.02 -6.06 -18.67
N LEU A 28 -4.07 -6.77 -18.23
CA LEU A 28 -5.44 -6.28 -18.25
C LEU A 28 -5.67 -5.23 -17.16
N ARG A 29 -5.13 -5.44 -15.95
CA ARG A 29 -5.26 -4.54 -14.79
C ARG A 29 -4.60 -3.19 -15.05
N THR A 30 -3.41 -3.19 -15.64
CA THR A 30 -2.65 -1.98 -16.00
C THR A 30 -3.21 -1.26 -17.22
N GLY A 31 -4.14 -1.87 -17.95
CA GLY A 31 -4.67 -1.35 -19.21
C GLY A 31 -3.72 -1.46 -20.40
N ALA A 32 -2.57 -2.15 -20.24
CA ALA A 32 -1.62 -2.41 -21.33
C ALA A 32 -2.27 -3.20 -22.49
N VAL A 33 -3.31 -3.98 -22.19
CA VAL A 33 -4.20 -4.61 -23.17
C VAL A 33 -5.66 -4.47 -22.69
N ARG A 34 -6.59 -4.34 -23.64
CA ARG A 34 -8.02 -4.18 -23.34
C ARG A 34 -8.80 -5.48 -23.40
N GLU A 35 -8.29 -6.47 -24.12
CA GLU A 35 -8.99 -7.73 -24.37
C GLU A 35 -8.23 -8.94 -23.82
N VAL A 36 -8.98 -9.88 -23.25
CA VAL A 36 -8.46 -11.15 -22.71
C VAL A 36 -7.80 -12.00 -23.80
N SER A 37 -8.34 -11.96 -25.03
CA SER A 37 -7.76 -12.60 -26.22
C SER A 37 -6.31 -12.17 -26.44
N GLU A 38 -6.06 -10.87 -26.39
CA GLU A 38 -4.74 -10.28 -26.60
C GLU A 38 -3.81 -10.56 -25.41
N ALA A 39 -4.32 -10.47 -24.17
CA ALA A 39 -3.55 -10.82 -22.98
C ALA A 39 -3.07 -12.27 -23.02
N ALA A 40 -3.98 -13.21 -23.29
CA ALA A 40 -3.69 -14.64 -23.36
C ALA A 40 -2.69 -14.97 -24.47
N ARG A 41 -2.82 -14.32 -25.64
CA ARG A 41 -1.89 -14.45 -26.76
C ARG A 41 -0.48 -13.96 -26.39
N ARG A 42 -0.36 -12.81 -25.74
CA ARG A 42 0.94 -12.23 -25.32
C ARG A 42 1.65 -13.07 -24.27
N THR A 43 0.92 -13.70 -23.36
CA THR A 43 1.51 -14.51 -22.28
C THR A 43 1.62 -15.99 -22.61
N GLY A 44 1.17 -16.41 -23.80
CA GLY A 44 1.32 -17.79 -24.27
C GLY A 44 0.40 -18.80 -23.57
N ILE A 45 -0.82 -18.39 -23.21
CA ILE A 45 -1.86 -19.28 -22.68
C ILE A 45 -3.12 -19.21 -23.54
N SER A 46 -3.99 -20.22 -23.40
CA SER A 46 -5.31 -20.17 -24.00
C SER A 46 -6.26 -19.27 -23.18
N ARG A 47 -7.30 -18.74 -23.83
CA ARG A 47 -8.38 -18.02 -23.14
C ARG A 47 -9.05 -18.88 -22.07
N SER A 48 -9.24 -20.17 -22.34
CA SER A 48 -9.87 -21.09 -21.37
C SER A 48 -8.97 -21.32 -20.15
N THR A 49 -7.64 -21.41 -20.33
CA THR A 49 -6.68 -21.45 -19.23
C THR A 49 -6.79 -20.20 -18.37
N TYR A 50 -6.85 -19.00 -18.97
CA TYR A 50 -7.05 -17.77 -18.24
C TYR A 50 -8.35 -17.79 -17.42
N TYR A 51 -9.50 -18.04 -18.04
CA TYR A 51 -10.79 -18.05 -17.34
C TYR A 51 -10.89 -19.12 -16.24
N LYS A 52 -10.20 -20.26 -16.41
CA LYS A 52 -10.19 -21.33 -15.41
C LYS A 52 -9.46 -20.94 -14.12
N TYR A 53 -8.43 -20.09 -14.20
CA TYR A 53 -7.53 -19.82 -13.08
C TYR A 53 -7.47 -18.34 -12.63
N LYS A 54 -8.00 -17.39 -13.42
CA LYS A 54 -7.89 -15.93 -13.14
C LYS A 54 -8.42 -15.49 -11.78
N ASP A 55 -9.36 -16.21 -11.19
CA ASP A 55 -10.00 -15.89 -9.91
C ASP A 55 -9.50 -16.75 -8.75
N TYR A 56 -8.53 -17.64 -9.00
CA TYR A 56 -8.01 -18.59 -8.00
C TYR A 56 -6.51 -18.45 -7.74
N LEU A 57 -5.79 -17.77 -8.65
CA LEU A 57 -4.37 -17.47 -8.49
C LEU A 57 -4.22 -16.03 -8.03
N PHE A 58 -3.42 -15.83 -6.99
CA PHE A 58 -3.11 -14.53 -6.44
C PHE A 58 -1.63 -14.49 -6.13
N MET A 59 -0.95 -13.43 -6.58
CA MET A 59 0.34 -13.10 -6.00
C MET A 59 0.09 -12.45 -4.64
N PRO A 60 0.88 -12.76 -3.61
CA PRO A 60 0.81 -12.05 -2.33
C PRO A 60 0.81 -10.52 -2.52
N ASN A 61 1.48 -10.01 -3.55
CA ASN A 61 1.61 -8.58 -3.82
C ASN A 61 0.36 -7.93 -4.46
N GLU A 62 -0.62 -8.68 -4.97
CA GLU A 62 -1.84 -8.09 -5.54
C GLU A 62 -2.86 -7.68 -4.46
N ALA A 63 -2.66 -8.10 -3.20
CA ALA A 63 -3.52 -7.74 -2.08
C ALA A 63 -2.77 -7.46 -0.75
N THR A 64 -1.43 -7.39 -0.75
CA THR A 64 -0.64 -7.30 0.51
C THR A 64 0.65 -6.46 0.41
N GLU A 65 0.78 -5.56 -0.57
CA GLU A 65 1.89 -4.58 -0.59
C GLU A 65 1.41 -3.18 -1.01
N CYS A 66 0.35 -2.70 -0.38
CA CYS A 66 0.24 -1.26 -0.23
C CYS A 66 0.46 -1.05 1.25
N GLY A 67 1.73 -0.90 1.65
CA GLY A 67 2.13 -0.67 3.03
C GLY A 67 1.50 0.63 3.50
N LYS A 68 0.25 0.61 3.93
CA LYS A 68 -0.44 1.84 4.30
C LYS A 68 -0.30 2.00 5.79
N ALA A 69 0.37 3.07 6.19
CA ALA A 69 0.48 3.42 7.58
C ALA A 69 -0.42 4.62 7.88
N VAL A 70 -1.29 4.46 8.88
CA VAL A 70 -2.17 5.54 9.36
C VAL A 70 -1.64 6.06 10.68
N PHE A 71 -1.31 7.34 10.74
CA PHE A 71 -0.82 8.02 11.93
C PHE A 71 -1.83 9.03 12.42
N SER A 72 -2.04 9.07 13.73
CA SER A 72 -2.72 10.18 14.41
C SER A 72 -1.70 10.94 15.23
N MET A 73 -1.74 12.27 15.17
CA MET A 73 -0.87 13.14 15.94
C MET A 73 -1.56 14.47 16.24
N VAL A 74 -0.97 15.25 17.13
CA VAL A 74 -1.39 16.61 17.46
C VAL A 74 -0.26 17.55 17.09
N LEU A 75 -0.56 18.57 16.28
CA LEU A 75 0.37 19.61 15.88
C LEU A 75 0.06 20.91 16.61
N THR A 76 1.07 21.65 17.04
CA THR A 76 0.92 23.05 17.47
C THR A 76 0.53 23.91 16.27
N HIS A 77 -0.44 24.80 16.45
CA HIS A 77 -0.93 25.67 15.40
C HIS A 77 0.00 26.89 15.23
N GLU A 78 1.13 26.66 14.58
CA GLU A 78 2.11 27.67 14.20
C GLU A 78 2.44 27.56 12.70
N PRO A 79 2.76 28.67 12.02
CA PRO A 79 3.24 28.62 10.64
C PRO A 79 4.43 27.67 10.48
N GLY A 80 4.35 26.78 9.49
CA GLY A 80 5.44 25.87 9.14
C GLY A 80 5.42 24.49 9.83
N ILE A 81 4.62 24.28 10.88
CA ILE A 81 4.60 22.98 11.60
C ILE A 81 4.08 21.85 10.70
N LEU A 82 2.94 22.04 10.03
CA LEU A 82 2.44 21.03 9.07
C LEU A 82 3.40 20.85 7.88
N SER A 83 4.02 21.94 7.41
CA SER A 83 4.99 21.87 6.30
C SER A 83 6.21 21.04 6.68
N GLN A 84 6.69 21.13 7.92
CA GLN A 84 7.80 20.33 8.42
C GLN A 84 7.47 18.84 8.37
N LEU A 85 6.25 18.45 8.78
CA LEU A 85 5.78 17.06 8.69
C LEU A 85 5.77 16.58 7.24
N ILE A 86 5.19 17.36 6.32
CA ILE A 86 5.11 17.00 4.90
C ILE A 86 6.50 16.84 4.29
N ASN A 87 7.42 17.77 4.57
CA ASN A 87 8.79 17.72 4.07
C ASN A 87 9.54 16.51 4.62
N THR A 88 9.35 16.18 5.90
CA THR A 88 9.96 15.00 6.53
C THR A 88 9.52 13.72 5.82
N VAL A 89 8.23 13.60 5.46
CA VAL A 89 7.74 12.45 4.69
C VAL A 89 8.39 12.40 3.31
N ALA A 90 8.48 13.54 2.61
CA ALA A 90 9.09 13.62 1.29
C ALA A 90 10.59 13.25 1.30
N GLU A 91 11.35 13.69 2.31
CA GLU A 91 12.77 13.34 2.50
C GLU A 91 12.98 11.84 2.69
N LEU A 92 11.99 11.15 3.26
CA LEU A 92 12.01 9.71 3.49
C LEU A 92 11.44 8.91 2.30
N ASN A 93 11.25 9.57 1.15
CA ASN A 93 10.62 9.01 -0.05
C ASN A 93 9.23 8.41 0.21
N GLY A 94 8.51 8.96 1.19
CA GLY A 94 7.14 8.57 1.49
C GLY A 94 6.14 9.25 0.58
N ASN A 95 5.13 8.49 0.16
CA ASN A 95 4.03 9.05 -0.60
C ASN A 95 2.83 9.29 0.32
N ILE A 96 2.43 10.55 0.46
CA ILE A 96 1.28 10.93 1.28
C ILE A 96 0.01 10.62 0.49
N LEU A 97 -0.84 9.75 1.04
CA LEU A 97 -2.14 9.44 0.46
C LEU A 97 -3.20 10.45 0.89
N THR A 98 -3.26 10.75 2.20
CA THR A 98 -4.21 11.73 2.75
C THR A 98 -3.64 12.46 3.95
N ILE A 99 -3.96 13.75 4.07
CA ILE A 99 -3.79 14.54 5.29
C ILE A 99 -5.14 15.10 5.67
N THR A 100 -5.57 14.88 6.91
CA THR A 100 -6.75 15.53 7.48
C THR A 100 -6.35 16.24 8.75
N GLN A 101 -6.33 17.57 8.70
CA GLN A 101 -6.11 18.41 9.87
C GLN A 101 -7.43 19.03 10.30
N ASN A 102 -7.80 18.81 11.56
CA ASN A 102 -8.97 19.45 12.15
C ASN A 102 -8.68 20.91 12.53
N LEU A 103 -9.74 21.68 12.76
CA LEU A 103 -9.60 23.04 13.27
C LEU A 103 -8.78 23.04 14.58
N PRO A 104 -7.87 24.01 14.75
CA PRO A 104 -7.13 24.15 16.00
C PRO A 104 -8.07 24.42 17.19
N ILE A 105 -7.86 23.70 18.28
CA ILE A 105 -8.49 23.92 19.59
C ILE A 105 -7.36 24.15 20.59
N ASP A 106 -7.40 25.26 21.34
CA ASP A 106 -6.35 25.68 22.28
C ASP A 106 -4.94 25.67 21.68
N GLY A 107 -4.82 26.19 20.46
CA GLY A 107 -3.53 26.29 19.75
C GLY A 107 -2.99 24.94 19.26
N LYS A 108 -3.80 23.88 19.22
CA LYS A 108 -3.41 22.54 18.78
C LYS A 108 -4.40 21.98 17.76
N ALA A 109 -3.90 21.36 16.71
CA ALA A 109 -4.70 20.73 15.66
C ALA A 109 -4.41 19.23 15.60
N SER A 110 -5.45 18.41 15.67
CA SER A 110 -5.33 16.97 15.43
C SER A 110 -5.13 16.71 13.94
N VAL A 111 -4.18 15.83 13.61
CA VAL A 111 -3.85 15.43 12.26
C VAL A 111 -3.97 13.91 12.13
N LEU A 112 -4.64 13.48 11.08
CA LEU A 112 -4.63 12.11 10.59
C LEU A 112 -3.84 12.08 9.27
N LEU A 113 -2.80 11.26 9.22
CA LEU A 113 -1.91 11.11 8.08
C LEU A 113 -1.94 9.67 7.61
N THR A 114 -2.23 9.46 6.33
CA THR A 114 -2.13 8.14 5.69
C THR A 114 -0.99 8.18 4.69
N LEU A 115 -0.05 7.25 4.82
CA LEU A 115 1.13 7.13 3.97
C LEU A 115 1.10 5.80 3.22
N ASP A 116 1.62 5.82 2.00
CA ASP A 116 2.14 4.63 1.34
C ASP A 116 3.63 4.49 1.67
N THR A 117 3.95 3.46 2.44
CA THR A 117 5.28 3.13 2.95
C THR A 117 6.00 2.10 2.07
N SER A 118 5.43 1.69 0.93
CA SER A 118 5.99 0.63 0.08
C SER A 118 7.37 0.97 -0.49
N GLY A 119 7.69 2.27 -0.59
CA GLY A 119 9.00 2.79 -1.03
C GLY A 119 9.87 3.38 0.08
N MET A 120 9.44 3.31 1.35
CA MET A 120 10.15 3.96 2.46
C MET A 120 11.21 3.03 3.05
N SER A 121 12.34 3.62 3.44
CA SER A 121 13.46 2.90 4.09
C SER A 121 13.24 2.63 5.58
N LEU A 122 12.27 3.32 6.19
CA LEU A 122 11.91 3.19 7.60
C LEU A 122 10.62 2.39 7.78
N SER A 123 10.58 1.59 8.83
CA SER A 123 9.36 0.93 9.29
C SER A 123 8.32 1.96 9.80
N PRO A 124 7.02 1.63 9.81
CA PRO A 124 5.98 2.49 10.40
C PRO A 124 6.25 2.89 11.85
N GLN A 125 6.91 2.04 12.64
CA GLN A 125 7.29 2.32 14.03
C GLN A 125 8.39 3.39 14.09
N GLU A 126 9.45 3.25 13.28
CA GLU A 126 10.53 4.25 13.18
C GLU A 126 10.01 5.59 12.66
N LEU A 127 9.02 5.58 11.75
CA LEU A 127 8.33 6.79 11.30
C LEU A 127 7.57 7.48 12.43
N ALA A 128 6.87 6.73 13.29
CA ALA A 128 6.18 7.29 14.45
C ALA A 128 7.17 7.96 15.43
N GLU A 129 8.33 7.35 15.65
CA GLU A 129 9.41 7.94 16.47
C GLU A 129 9.95 9.20 15.82
N ARG A 130 10.19 9.18 14.50
CA ARG A 130 10.66 10.33 13.74
C ARG A 130 9.69 11.52 13.82
N PHE A 131 8.39 11.26 13.68
CA PHE A 131 7.36 12.29 13.83
C PHE A 131 7.29 12.83 15.26
N SER A 132 7.46 11.97 16.26
CA SER A 132 7.46 12.38 17.67
C SER A 132 8.62 13.31 18.03
N ALA A 133 9.74 13.23 17.28
CA ALA A 133 10.89 14.10 17.44
C ALA A 133 10.74 15.47 16.73
N LEU A 134 9.73 15.66 15.88
CA LEU A 134 9.51 16.92 15.19
C LEU A 134 9.03 17.99 16.18
N ARG A 135 9.51 19.22 15.98
CA ARG A 135 9.06 20.38 16.77
C ARG A 135 7.55 20.54 16.61
N GLY A 136 6.88 20.80 17.74
CA GLY A 136 5.44 21.09 17.72
C GLY A 136 4.56 19.89 17.40
N THR A 137 5.12 18.67 17.36
CA THR A 137 4.36 17.43 17.19
C THR A 137 4.23 16.72 18.54
N GLY A 138 3.06 16.17 18.83
CA GLY A 138 2.81 15.44 20.08
C GLY A 138 1.76 14.35 19.91
N GLY A 139 1.76 13.40 20.84
CA GLY A 139 0.74 12.33 20.88
C GLY A 139 0.70 11.46 19.62
N VAL A 140 1.84 11.26 18.94
CA VAL A 140 1.92 10.44 17.74
C VAL A 140 1.55 9.00 18.07
N LYS A 141 0.63 8.44 17.28
CA LYS A 141 0.17 7.06 17.37
C LYS A 141 0.07 6.47 15.97
N LEU A 142 0.68 5.31 15.79
CA LEU A 142 0.40 4.46 14.65
C LEU A 142 -0.92 3.73 14.90
N LEU A 143 -1.93 4.00 14.09
CA LEU A 143 -3.28 3.45 14.24
C LEU A 143 -3.47 2.13 13.48
N ALA A 144 -2.89 2.03 12.29
CA ALA A 144 -3.01 0.85 11.43
C ALA A 144 -1.81 0.73 10.50
N ILE A 145 -1.52 -0.52 10.12
CA ILE A 145 -0.62 -0.92 9.04
C ILE A 145 -1.42 -1.89 8.18
N GLU A 146 -1.61 -1.57 6.89
CA GLU A 146 -2.22 -2.46 5.89
C GLU A 146 -1.21 -2.90 4.84
#